data_AF-A0A1S6QVQ0-F1
#
_entry.id   AF-A0A1S6QVQ0-F1
#
_cell.length_a   1.000
_cell.length_b   1.000
_cell.length_c   1.000
_cell.angle_alpha   90.00
_cell.angle_beta   90.00
_cell.angle_gamma   90.00
#
_symmetry.space_group_name_H-M   'P 1'
#
loop_
_entity.id
_entity.type
_entity.pdbx_description
1 polymer ?
#
loop_
_entity_poly.entity_id
_entity_poly.type
_entity_poly.pdbx_seq_one_letter_code
_entity_poly.pdbx_strand_id
1 'polypeptide(L)'
;AEAVRAVDVTALYRDHGILTYDPGFMSTAACRISEITFIDGDEGILRYRGIDIGDLIGVRGGFGSVAHLLLHGALPSDSERQEFLQELMAEYHVSDDVLRVIQTFSHDSHPIAILLAAISVLADKYQNCGELPTRKAVIAIAKIPGIVASNYRHVTNAAFIAADEDLEYTENFLHMMFGGADGTLSASICSALDAIFIMHADHEQTMLHASTTSVRMTGSSGANLLACVCSGIATLWGPLHGGVNEAVIRMLEEFGDPKNVHSFLEQVNDNKSKVRL
;
A
#
# COMPACT_ATOMS: atom_id res chain seq x y z
N ALA A 1 27.03 -8.74 -1.44
CA ALA A 1 26.86 -7.63 -0.50
C ALA A 1 26.58 -8.23 0.87
N GLU A 2 27.36 -7.87 1.89
CA GLU A 2 27.20 -8.40 3.24
C GLU A 2 25.89 -7.89 3.84
N ALA A 3 24.94 -8.78 4.10
CA ALA A 3 23.75 -8.45 4.85
C ALA A 3 24.15 -7.88 6.23
N VAL A 4 23.47 -6.83 6.68
CA VAL A 4 23.70 -6.23 8.00
C VAL A 4 23.56 -7.31 9.08
N ARG A 5 24.62 -7.50 9.88
CA ARG A 5 24.64 -8.51 10.95
C ARG A 5 23.85 -8.00 12.15
N ALA A 6 22.84 -8.75 12.58
CA ALA A 6 22.06 -8.46 13.78
C ALA A 6 22.59 -9.25 14.99
N VAL A 7 22.56 -8.63 16.17
CA VAL A 7 22.89 -9.29 17.44
C VAL A 7 21.59 -9.72 18.11
N ASP A 8 21.48 -11.00 18.45
CA ASP A 8 20.32 -11.51 19.20
C ASP A 8 20.39 -11.05 20.66
N VAL A 9 19.48 -10.16 21.03
CA VAL A 9 19.35 -9.59 22.38
C VAL A 9 18.13 -10.15 23.14
N THR A 10 17.49 -11.22 22.66
CA THR A 10 16.28 -11.80 23.29
C THR A 10 16.55 -12.35 24.70
N ALA A 11 17.78 -12.80 24.96
CA ALA A 11 18.22 -13.31 26.26
C ALA A 11 18.51 -12.19 27.29
N LEU A 12 18.68 -10.94 26.85
CA LEU A 12 19.25 -9.85 27.67
C LEU A 12 18.40 -9.55 28.91
N TYR A 13 17.08 -9.48 28.75
CA TYR A 13 16.17 -9.21 29.86
C TYR A 13 16.00 -10.44 30.77
N ARG A 14 15.83 -11.62 30.18
CA ARG A 14 15.61 -12.87 30.92
C ARG A 14 16.81 -13.23 31.79
N ASP A 15 18.02 -13.09 31.27
CA ASP A 15 19.24 -13.61 31.89
C ASP A 15 20.00 -12.54 32.69
N HIS A 16 19.81 -11.24 32.36
CA HIS A 16 20.54 -10.13 32.99
C HIS A 16 19.67 -8.98 33.51
N GLY A 17 18.36 -8.98 33.26
CA GLY A 17 17.47 -7.90 33.69
C GLY A 17 17.72 -6.55 33.00
N ILE A 18 18.40 -6.56 31.85
CA ILE A 18 18.78 -5.35 31.09
C ILE A 18 17.88 -5.23 29.86
N LEU A 19 17.44 -4.01 29.56
CA LEU A 19 16.73 -3.66 28.33
C LEU A 19 17.60 -2.77 27.45
N THR A 20 17.45 -2.90 26.14
CA THR A 20 18.00 -1.94 25.18
C THR A 20 17.11 -0.70 25.14
N TYR A 21 17.70 0.46 24.89
CA TYR A 21 16.97 1.72 24.72
C TYR A 21 17.24 2.25 23.31
N ASP A 22 16.24 2.11 22.44
CA ASP A 22 16.29 2.51 21.03
C ASP A 22 14.95 3.15 20.63
N PRO A 23 14.68 4.40 21.05
CA PRO A 23 13.45 5.09 20.70
C PRO A 23 13.36 5.26 19.18
N GLY A 24 12.31 4.69 18.58
CA GLY A 24 12.10 4.68 17.13
C GLY A 24 12.61 3.42 16.42
N PHE A 25 13.22 2.47 17.15
CA PHE A 25 13.72 1.20 16.60
C PHE A 25 14.72 1.35 15.44
N MET A 26 15.44 2.48 15.39
CA MET A 26 16.36 2.83 14.31
C MET A 26 17.57 1.90 14.23
N SER A 27 17.89 1.18 15.32
CA SER A 27 19.01 0.23 15.41
C SER A 27 18.55 -1.19 15.76
N THR A 28 17.24 -1.46 15.72
CA THR A 28 16.65 -2.72 16.16
C THR A 28 16.00 -3.47 14.99
N ALA A 29 16.53 -4.65 14.67
CA ALA A 29 15.89 -5.56 13.74
C ALA A 29 14.74 -6.31 14.44
N ALA A 30 13.49 -5.91 14.16
CA ALA A 30 12.29 -6.48 14.78
C ALA A 30 11.92 -7.88 14.26
N CYS A 31 12.51 -8.33 13.15
CA CYS A 31 12.32 -9.69 12.65
C CYS A 31 13.59 -10.26 12.04
N ARG A 32 13.56 -11.58 11.84
CA ARG A 32 14.53 -12.26 10.98
C ARG A 32 14.45 -11.69 9.57
N ILE A 33 15.57 -11.77 8.86
CA ILE A 33 15.72 -11.35 7.45
C ILE A 33 14.47 -11.78 6.68
N SER A 34 13.75 -10.79 6.16
CA SER A 34 12.56 -11.03 5.35
C SER A 34 12.97 -11.57 3.98
N GLU A 35 12.35 -12.65 3.54
CA GLU A 35 12.53 -13.17 2.18
C GLU A 35 11.62 -12.45 1.17
N ILE A 36 10.89 -11.42 1.59
CA ILE A 36 9.89 -10.71 0.77
C ILE A 36 10.56 -9.60 -0.04
N THR A 37 11.23 -8.68 0.63
CA THR A 37 11.83 -7.49 0.02
C THR A 37 13.22 -7.28 0.59
N PHE A 38 14.14 -6.83 -0.27
CA PHE A 38 15.48 -6.43 0.10
C PHE A 38 15.74 -5.00 -0.38
N ILE A 39 16.30 -4.18 0.51
CA ILE A 39 16.70 -2.80 0.22
C ILE A 39 18.16 -2.60 0.57
N ASP A 40 18.88 -1.97 -0.35
CA ASP A 40 20.19 -1.36 -0.10
C ASP A 40 20.06 0.14 -0.40
N GLY A 41 19.99 0.95 0.65
CA GLY A 41 19.80 2.40 0.53
C GLY A 41 21.03 3.12 -0.02
N ASP A 42 22.23 2.58 0.19
CA ASP A 42 23.48 3.18 -0.28
C ASP A 42 23.67 2.97 -1.79
N GLU A 43 23.33 1.77 -2.27
CA GLU A 43 23.41 1.42 -3.69
C GLU A 43 22.10 1.68 -4.45
N GLY A 44 21.03 2.11 -3.77
CA GLY A 44 19.73 2.38 -4.38
C GLY A 44 19.03 1.14 -4.94
N ILE A 45 19.24 -0.02 -4.34
CA ILE A 45 18.70 -1.31 -4.82
C ILE A 45 17.42 -1.64 -4.06
N LEU A 46 16.34 -1.95 -4.79
CA LEU A 46 15.09 -2.47 -4.25
C LEU A 46 14.70 -3.74 -5.01
N ARG A 47 14.54 -4.85 -4.29
CA ARG A 47 14.20 -6.15 -4.87
C ARG A 47 13.02 -6.81 -4.19
N TYR A 48 12.07 -7.32 -4.98
CA TYR A 48 11.00 -8.20 -4.49
C TYR A 48 11.34 -9.65 -4.80
N ARG A 49 11.40 -10.50 -3.78
CA ARG A 49 11.79 -11.91 -3.89
C ARG A 49 13.10 -12.14 -4.67
N GLY A 50 14.02 -11.18 -4.60
CA GLY A 50 15.30 -11.20 -5.30
C GLY A 50 15.31 -10.64 -6.73
N ILE A 51 14.15 -10.25 -7.28
CA ILE A 51 14.01 -9.62 -8.60
C ILE A 51 14.08 -8.10 -8.44
N ASP A 52 14.84 -7.42 -9.30
CA ASP A 52 14.94 -5.96 -9.27
C ASP A 52 13.59 -5.31 -9.63
N ILE A 53 13.25 -4.22 -8.94
CA ILE A 53 11.97 -3.54 -9.17
C ILE A 53 11.85 -3.01 -10.61
N GLY A 54 12.96 -2.61 -11.23
CA GLY A 54 12.97 -2.15 -12.63
C GLY A 54 12.55 -3.25 -13.61
N ASP A 55 12.91 -4.50 -13.33
CA ASP A 55 12.53 -5.66 -14.14
C ASP A 55 11.07 -6.09 -13.93
N LEU A 56 10.46 -5.67 -12.81
CA LEU A 56 9.05 -5.92 -12.52
C LEU A 56 8.12 -4.95 -13.22
N ILE A 57 8.61 -3.76 -13.60
CA ILE A 57 7.81 -2.79 -14.35
C ILE A 57 7.60 -3.32 -15.77
N GLY A 58 6.34 -3.54 -16.16
CA GLY A 58 5.98 -4.05 -17.48
C GLY A 58 5.94 -5.58 -17.59
N VAL A 59 6.02 -6.30 -16.46
CA VAL A 59 5.72 -7.74 -16.45
C VAL A 59 4.29 -8.00 -16.93
N ARG A 60 4.10 -9.13 -17.59
CA ARG A 60 2.77 -9.54 -18.06
C ARG A 60 1.82 -9.74 -16.87
N GLY A 61 0.62 -9.17 -16.95
CA GLY A 61 -0.34 -9.15 -15.83
C GLY A 61 -0.09 -8.06 -14.80
N GLY A 62 0.94 -7.23 -14.99
CA GLY A 62 1.19 -6.03 -14.21
C GLY A 62 1.26 -6.27 -12.70
N PHE A 63 0.62 -5.40 -11.95
CA PHE A 63 0.54 -5.48 -10.50
C PHE A 63 -0.10 -6.79 -10.00
N GLY A 64 -1.03 -7.38 -10.74
CA GLY A 64 -1.63 -8.68 -10.37
C GLY A 64 -0.56 -9.78 -10.25
N SER A 65 0.38 -9.83 -11.20
CA SER A 65 1.50 -10.77 -11.18
C SER A 65 2.50 -10.47 -10.06
N VAL A 66 2.73 -9.19 -9.75
CA VAL A 66 3.61 -8.78 -8.63
C VAL A 66 2.96 -9.07 -7.27
N ALA A 67 1.64 -8.90 -7.13
CA ALA A 67 0.90 -9.31 -5.95
C ALA A 67 1.00 -10.83 -5.72
N HIS A 68 0.90 -11.63 -6.80
CA HIS A 68 1.15 -13.07 -6.74
C HIS A 68 2.60 -13.37 -6.29
N LEU A 69 3.60 -12.70 -6.87
CA LEU A 69 5.01 -12.83 -6.49
C LEU A 69 5.23 -12.57 -4.99
N LEU A 70 4.63 -11.50 -4.46
CA LEU A 70 4.79 -11.14 -3.05
C LEU A 70 4.11 -12.16 -2.12
N LEU A 71 2.91 -12.64 -2.48
CA LEU A 71 2.17 -13.61 -1.68
C LEU A 71 2.75 -15.03 -1.74
N HIS A 72 3.07 -15.51 -2.94
CA HIS A 72 3.44 -16.91 -3.20
C HIS A 72 4.95 -17.13 -3.36
N GLY A 73 5.73 -16.06 -3.55
CA GLY A 73 7.19 -16.10 -3.61
C GLY A 73 7.79 -16.29 -5.00
N ALA A 74 6.98 -16.51 -6.03
CA ALA A 74 7.43 -16.68 -7.41
C ALA A 74 6.51 -15.95 -8.40
N LEU A 75 7.08 -15.53 -9.54
CA LEU A 75 6.30 -14.96 -10.63
C LEU A 75 5.37 -16.05 -11.20
N PRO A 76 4.09 -15.73 -11.43
CA PRO A 76 3.15 -16.71 -11.95
C PRO A 76 3.46 -17.07 -13.41
N SER A 77 3.27 -18.34 -13.76
CA SER A 77 3.09 -18.76 -15.14
C SER A 77 1.78 -18.21 -15.72
N ASP A 78 1.59 -18.29 -17.04
CA ASP A 78 0.36 -17.81 -17.68
C ASP A 78 -0.92 -18.46 -17.12
N SER A 79 -0.86 -19.74 -16.70
CA SER A 79 -1.99 -20.45 -16.07
C SER A 79 -2.24 -19.92 -14.66
N GLU A 80 -1.20 -19.89 -13.82
CA GLU A 80 -1.30 -19.41 -12.43
C GLU A 80 -1.77 -17.96 -12.37
N ARG A 81 -1.35 -17.13 -13.33
CA ARG A 81 -1.79 -15.75 -13.45
C ARG A 81 -3.29 -15.68 -13.72
N GLN A 82 -3.80 -16.49 -14.63
CA GLN A 82 -5.23 -16.52 -14.95
C GLN A 82 -6.06 -17.04 -13.77
N GLU A 83 -5.56 -18.07 -13.08
CA GLU A 83 -6.18 -18.62 -11.88
C GLU A 83 -6.22 -17.58 -10.75
N PHE A 84 -5.10 -16.89 -10.51
CA PHE A 84 -5.02 -15.83 -9.50
C PHE A 84 -5.91 -14.63 -9.85
N LEU A 85 -6.00 -14.24 -11.12
CA LEU A 85 -6.92 -13.21 -11.57
C LEU A 85 -8.37 -13.62 -11.30
N GLN A 86 -8.77 -14.85 -11.63
CA GLN A 86 -10.10 -15.37 -11.34
C GLN A 86 -10.40 -15.39 -9.83
N GLU A 87 -9.41 -15.73 -9.00
CA GLU A 87 -9.55 -15.67 -7.55
C GLU A 87 -9.80 -14.26 -7.02
N LEU A 88 -9.14 -13.25 -7.60
CA LEU A 88 -9.36 -11.85 -7.27
C LEU A 88 -10.73 -11.37 -7.75
N MET A 89 -11.10 -11.72 -8.98
CA MET A 89 -12.37 -11.34 -9.60
C MET A 89 -13.57 -11.81 -8.78
N ALA A 90 -13.52 -13.05 -8.27
CA ALA A 90 -14.56 -13.60 -7.39
C ALA A 90 -14.80 -12.75 -6.13
N GLU A 91 -13.83 -11.91 -5.75
CA GLU A 91 -13.88 -11.07 -4.55
C GLU A 91 -14.02 -9.56 -4.87
N TYR A 92 -14.12 -9.14 -6.13
CA TYR A 92 -14.27 -7.71 -6.49
C TYR A 92 -15.58 -7.09 -6.01
N HIS A 93 -16.62 -7.90 -5.79
CA HIS A 93 -17.88 -7.38 -5.28
C HIS A 93 -17.71 -6.77 -3.87
N VAL A 94 -17.96 -5.46 -3.79
CA VAL A 94 -18.04 -4.69 -2.55
C VAL A 94 -19.47 -4.77 -2.03
N SER A 95 -19.64 -5.30 -0.81
CA SER A 95 -20.97 -5.48 -0.22
C SER A 95 -21.67 -4.15 0.08
N ASP A 96 -22.99 -4.14 -0.02
CA ASP A 96 -23.84 -2.97 0.28
C ASP A 96 -23.59 -2.35 1.66
N ASP A 97 -23.24 -3.16 2.67
CA ASP A 97 -22.88 -2.65 4.01
C ASP A 97 -21.70 -1.68 3.96
N VAL A 98 -20.68 -2.01 3.17
CA VAL A 98 -19.49 -1.19 2.98
C VAL A 98 -19.86 0.10 2.23
N LEU A 99 -20.66 -0.02 1.17
CA LEU A 99 -21.14 1.13 0.41
C LEU A 99 -21.99 2.08 1.27
N ARG A 100 -22.86 1.56 2.13
CA ARG A 100 -23.64 2.35 3.09
C ARG A 100 -22.75 3.11 4.09
N VAL A 101 -21.69 2.46 4.59
CA VAL A 101 -20.73 3.14 5.48
C VAL A 101 -20.03 4.28 4.74
N ILE A 102 -19.59 4.06 3.51
CA ILE A 102 -18.99 5.12 2.67
C ILE A 102 -19.97 6.30 2.54
N GLN A 103 -21.23 6.03 2.21
CA GLN A 103 -22.28 7.03 2.04
C GLN A 103 -22.64 7.79 3.32
N THR A 104 -22.29 7.27 4.50
CA THR A 104 -22.58 7.92 5.79
C THR A 104 -21.65 9.11 6.04
N PHE A 105 -20.47 9.14 5.43
CA PHE A 105 -19.54 10.25 5.56
C PHE A 105 -19.98 11.47 4.72
N SER A 106 -19.58 12.66 5.15
CA SER A 106 -19.75 13.85 4.32
C SER A 106 -18.88 13.75 3.06
N HIS A 107 -19.29 14.41 1.98
CA HIS A 107 -18.51 14.46 0.74
C HIS A 107 -17.14 15.13 0.93
N ASP A 108 -16.99 16.01 1.93
CA ASP A 108 -15.72 16.67 2.28
C ASP A 108 -14.85 15.85 3.25
N SER A 109 -15.27 14.64 3.63
CA SER A 109 -14.50 13.79 4.54
C SER A 109 -13.22 13.28 3.87
N HIS A 110 -12.14 13.18 4.66
CA HIS A 110 -10.86 12.71 4.15
C HIS A 110 -10.98 11.25 3.63
N PRO A 111 -10.53 10.93 2.40
CA PRO A 111 -10.70 9.59 1.81
C PRO A 111 -10.13 8.46 2.69
N ILE A 112 -8.97 8.65 3.32
CA ILE A 112 -8.39 7.64 4.21
C ILE A 112 -9.27 7.33 5.44
N ALA A 113 -10.00 8.32 5.98
CA ALA A 113 -10.90 8.09 7.11
C ALA A 113 -12.10 7.20 6.70
N ILE A 114 -12.64 7.45 5.51
CA ILE A 114 -13.71 6.64 4.91
C ILE A 114 -13.20 5.22 4.66
N LEU A 115 -11.99 5.07 4.12
CA LEU A 115 -11.35 3.78 3.88
C LEU A 115 -11.21 2.96 5.19
N LEU A 116 -10.73 3.57 6.27
CA LEU A 116 -10.61 2.90 7.58
C LEU A 116 -11.95 2.36 8.10
N ALA A 117 -13.02 3.13 7.96
CA ALA A 117 -14.36 2.69 8.36
C ALA A 117 -14.85 1.53 7.48
N ALA A 118 -14.65 1.62 6.16
CA ALA A 118 -15.01 0.57 5.20
C ALA A 118 -14.27 -0.75 5.46
N ILE A 119 -12.96 -0.71 5.72
CA ILE A 119 -12.19 -1.93 6.03
C ILE A 119 -12.63 -2.53 7.38
N SER A 120 -13.04 -1.70 8.34
CA SER A 120 -13.54 -2.20 9.64
C SER A 120 -14.80 -3.04 9.50
N VAL A 121 -15.70 -2.71 8.56
CA VAL A 121 -16.86 -3.55 8.22
C VAL A 121 -16.42 -4.90 7.66
N LEU A 122 -15.42 -4.91 6.78
CA LEU A 122 -14.86 -6.17 6.28
C LEU A 122 -14.17 -6.97 7.40
N ALA A 123 -13.50 -6.30 8.34
CA ALA A 123 -12.85 -6.95 9.47
C ALA A 123 -13.86 -7.67 10.36
N ASP A 124 -15.04 -7.11 10.60
CA ASP A 124 -16.13 -7.81 11.30
C ASP A 124 -16.63 -9.02 10.49
N LYS A 125 -16.93 -8.81 9.20
CA LYS A 125 -17.43 -9.88 8.30
C LYS A 125 -16.50 -11.09 8.21
N TYR A 126 -15.19 -10.86 8.19
CA TYR A 126 -14.17 -11.91 8.06
C TYR A 126 -13.51 -12.29 9.40
N GLN A 127 -14.03 -11.83 10.54
CA GLN A 127 -13.46 -12.16 11.86
C GLN A 127 -13.50 -13.66 12.15
N ASN A 128 -14.64 -14.30 11.89
CA ASN A 128 -14.87 -15.72 12.19
C ASN A 128 -14.76 -16.64 10.97
N CYS A 129 -14.24 -16.16 9.85
CA CYS A 129 -14.02 -17.04 8.70
C CYS A 129 -12.81 -17.95 8.99
N GLY A 130 -13.03 -19.27 8.84
CA GLY A 130 -12.00 -20.31 8.96
C GLY A 130 -11.03 -20.38 7.78
N GLU A 131 -11.04 -19.36 6.93
CA GLU A 131 -10.18 -19.24 5.76
C GLU A 131 -8.70 -19.11 6.15
N LEU A 132 -7.84 -19.65 5.29
CA LEU A 132 -6.39 -19.52 5.44
C LEU A 132 -5.98 -18.03 5.38
N PRO A 133 -4.93 -17.61 6.11
CA PRO A 133 -4.45 -16.23 6.09
C PRO A 133 -4.15 -15.70 4.67
N THR A 134 -3.64 -16.56 3.79
CA THR A 134 -3.38 -16.25 2.38
C THR A 134 -4.66 -15.89 1.63
N ARG A 135 -5.75 -16.66 1.82
CA ARG A 135 -7.05 -16.34 1.21
C ARG A 135 -7.60 -15.00 1.71
N LYS A 136 -7.44 -14.70 3.01
CA LYS A 136 -7.82 -13.39 3.56
C LYS A 136 -7.01 -12.24 2.95
N ALA A 137 -5.73 -12.47 2.61
CA ALA A 137 -4.91 -11.49 1.91
C ALA A 137 -5.39 -11.26 0.47
N VAL A 138 -5.73 -12.32 -0.27
CA VAL A 138 -6.34 -12.22 -1.61
C VAL A 138 -7.65 -11.41 -1.56
N ILE A 139 -8.51 -11.69 -0.58
CA ILE A 139 -9.75 -10.92 -0.35
C ILE A 139 -9.45 -9.44 -0.11
N ALA A 140 -8.44 -9.11 0.70
CA ALA A 140 -8.06 -7.73 0.95
C ALA A 140 -7.58 -7.03 -0.34
N ILE A 141 -6.70 -7.67 -1.10
CA ILE A 141 -6.14 -7.14 -2.36
C ILE A 141 -7.25 -6.92 -3.40
N ALA A 142 -8.22 -7.82 -3.47
CA ALA A 142 -9.35 -7.70 -4.39
C ALA A 142 -10.33 -6.58 -4.00
N LYS A 143 -10.64 -6.42 -2.70
CA LYS A 143 -11.69 -5.48 -2.25
C LYS A 143 -11.20 -4.04 -2.09
N ILE A 144 -9.92 -3.82 -1.78
CA ILE A 144 -9.38 -2.46 -1.56
C ILE A 144 -9.61 -1.53 -2.77
N PRO A 145 -9.31 -1.93 -4.02
CA PRO A 145 -9.55 -1.08 -5.19
C PRO A 145 -11.00 -0.64 -5.34
N GLY A 146 -11.95 -1.57 -5.16
CA GLY A 146 -13.38 -1.27 -5.24
C GLY A 146 -13.86 -0.31 -4.15
N ILE A 147 -13.31 -0.42 -2.94
CA ILE A 147 -13.58 0.52 -1.84
C ILE A 147 -13.00 1.90 -2.14
N VAL A 148 -11.75 1.96 -2.59
CA VAL A 148 -11.08 3.22 -2.95
C VAL A 148 -11.82 3.92 -4.10
N ALA A 149 -12.26 3.16 -5.10
CA ALA A 149 -13.04 3.70 -6.20
C ALA A 149 -14.41 4.22 -5.76
N SER A 150 -15.12 3.47 -4.93
CA SER A 150 -16.41 3.89 -4.36
C SER A 150 -16.25 5.14 -3.51
N ASN A 151 -15.15 5.26 -2.76
CA ASN A 151 -14.83 6.43 -1.96
C ASN A 151 -14.58 7.68 -2.81
N TYR A 152 -13.79 7.56 -3.88
CA TYR A 152 -13.58 8.65 -4.84
C TYR A 152 -14.91 9.11 -5.48
N ARG A 153 -15.75 8.15 -5.89
CA ARG A 153 -17.08 8.43 -6.44
C ARG A 153 -17.98 9.14 -5.43
N HIS A 154 -17.94 8.73 -4.16
CA HIS A 154 -18.68 9.39 -3.09
C HIS A 154 -18.24 10.85 -2.91
N VAL A 155 -16.93 11.09 -2.75
CA VAL A 155 -16.38 12.45 -2.58
C VAL A 155 -16.68 13.36 -3.78
N THR A 156 -16.73 12.79 -5.00
CA THR A 156 -17.06 13.53 -6.23
C THR A 156 -18.56 13.57 -6.56
N ASN A 157 -19.43 13.05 -5.67
CA ASN A 157 -20.87 12.95 -5.86
C ASN A 157 -21.28 12.25 -7.18
N ALA A 158 -20.51 11.25 -7.58
CA ALA A 158 -20.76 10.42 -8.75
C ALA A 158 -21.36 9.06 -8.35
N ALA A 159 -22.11 8.43 -9.26
CA ALA A 159 -22.66 7.10 -9.04
C ALA A 159 -21.55 6.06 -8.93
N PHE A 160 -21.76 5.04 -8.07
CA PHE A 160 -20.86 3.90 -7.97
C PHE A 160 -20.92 3.05 -9.23
N ILE A 161 -19.76 2.53 -9.62
CA ILE A 161 -19.59 1.65 -10.78
C ILE A 161 -19.14 0.29 -10.26
N ALA A 162 -19.80 -0.77 -10.75
CA ALA A 162 -19.44 -2.14 -10.40
C ALA A 162 -18.10 -2.53 -11.05
N ALA A 163 -17.44 -3.52 -10.47
CA ALA A 163 -16.26 -4.10 -11.10
C ALA A 163 -16.65 -4.78 -12.42
N ASP A 164 -15.73 -4.71 -13.39
CA ASP A 164 -15.80 -5.48 -14.62
C ASP A 164 -14.90 -6.70 -14.48
N GLU A 165 -15.47 -7.87 -14.72
CA GLU A 165 -14.80 -9.17 -14.61
C GLU A 165 -13.91 -9.46 -15.82
N ASP A 166 -14.10 -8.79 -16.95
CA ASP A 166 -13.29 -9.02 -18.16
C ASP A 166 -11.97 -8.22 -18.16
N LEU A 167 -11.77 -7.34 -17.17
CA LEU A 167 -10.62 -6.43 -17.10
C LEU A 167 -9.52 -6.94 -16.15
N GLU A 168 -8.27 -6.64 -16.50
CA GLU A 168 -7.12 -6.88 -15.61
C GLU A 168 -7.19 -5.96 -14.37
N TYR A 169 -6.44 -6.29 -13.31
CA TYR A 169 -6.53 -5.62 -12.00
C TYR A 169 -6.54 -4.07 -12.05
N THR A 170 -5.55 -3.50 -12.74
CA THR A 170 -5.37 -2.04 -12.84
C THR A 170 -6.41 -1.39 -13.76
N GLU A 171 -6.84 -2.10 -14.80
CA GLU A 171 -7.89 -1.64 -15.73
C GLU A 171 -9.24 -1.60 -15.04
N ASN A 172 -9.57 -2.63 -14.27
CA ASN A 172 -10.79 -2.68 -13.46
C ASN A 172 -10.82 -1.55 -12.43
N PHE A 173 -9.70 -1.25 -11.76
CA PHE A 173 -9.63 -0.10 -10.86
C PHE A 173 -9.92 1.23 -11.57
N LEU A 174 -9.33 1.45 -12.74
CA LEU A 174 -9.58 2.64 -13.55
C LEU A 174 -11.05 2.73 -14.01
N HIS A 175 -11.63 1.59 -14.41
CA HIS A 175 -13.03 1.47 -14.77
C HIS A 175 -13.95 1.90 -13.62
N MET A 176 -13.75 1.38 -12.41
CA MET A 176 -14.57 1.75 -11.24
C MET A 176 -14.42 3.24 -10.89
N MET A 177 -13.20 3.80 -11.03
CA MET A 177 -12.90 5.21 -10.75
C MET A 177 -13.54 6.18 -11.74
N PHE A 178 -13.48 5.90 -13.05
CA PHE A 178 -13.85 6.88 -14.10
C PHE A 178 -14.91 6.43 -15.10
N GLY A 179 -15.23 5.13 -15.17
CA GLY A 179 -16.33 4.59 -15.98
C GLY A 179 -15.95 4.22 -17.42
N GLY A 180 -14.65 4.02 -17.66
CA GLY A 180 -14.08 3.73 -18.98
C GLY A 180 -13.65 5.02 -19.70
N ALA A 181 -12.39 5.08 -20.12
CA ALA A 181 -11.83 6.18 -20.89
C ALA A 181 -11.57 5.76 -22.35
N ASP A 182 -11.33 6.72 -23.24
CA ASP A 182 -10.91 6.47 -24.63
C ASP A 182 -9.68 5.55 -24.67
N GLY A 183 -9.73 4.48 -25.48
CA GLY A 183 -8.86 3.31 -25.34
C GLY A 183 -7.35 3.58 -25.36
N THR A 184 -6.87 4.60 -26.09
CA THR A 184 -5.43 4.94 -26.12
C THR A 184 -4.97 5.68 -24.86
N LEU A 185 -5.82 6.56 -24.32
CA LEU A 185 -5.56 7.27 -23.08
C LEU A 185 -5.67 6.31 -21.89
N SER A 186 -6.67 5.43 -21.91
CA SER A 186 -6.85 4.38 -20.89
C SER A 186 -5.62 3.49 -20.78
N ALA A 187 -5.08 2.99 -21.90
CA ALA A 187 -3.89 2.13 -21.89
C ALA A 187 -2.66 2.83 -21.29
N SER A 188 -2.46 4.11 -21.61
CA SER A 188 -1.34 4.89 -21.08
C SER A 188 -1.48 5.14 -19.57
N ILE A 189 -2.69 5.46 -19.10
CA ILE A 189 -2.98 5.64 -17.68
C ILE A 189 -2.83 4.32 -16.93
N CYS A 190 -3.35 3.21 -17.47
CA CYS A 190 -3.21 1.89 -16.86
C CYS A 190 -1.74 1.50 -16.72
N SER A 191 -0.92 1.68 -17.76
CA SER A 191 0.53 1.40 -17.67
C SER A 191 1.23 2.24 -16.60
N ALA A 192 0.86 3.51 -16.46
CA ALA A 192 1.41 4.38 -15.43
C ALA A 192 0.95 3.98 -14.02
N LEU A 193 -0.34 3.68 -13.84
CA LEU A 193 -0.89 3.21 -12.56
C LEU A 193 -0.28 1.88 -12.14
N ASP A 194 -0.05 0.99 -13.10
CA ASP A 194 0.54 -0.30 -12.85
C ASP A 194 1.98 -0.17 -12.32
N ALA A 195 2.79 0.69 -12.96
CA ALA A 195 4.11 1.04 -12.46
C ALA A 195 4.04 1.66 -11.05
N ILE A 196 3.09 2.56 -10.79
CA ILE A 196 2.88 3.16 -9.46
C ILE A 196 2.56 2.09 -8.42
N PHE A 197 1.63 1.18 -8.72
CA PHE A 197 1.25 0.10 -7.82
C PHE A 197 2.41 -0.85 -7.53
N ILE A 198 3.18 -1.21 -8.56
CA ILE A 198 4.37 -2.05 -8.41
C ILE A 198 5.41 -1.35 -7.52
N MET A 199 5.69 -0.07 -7.77
CA MET A 199 6.65 0.71 -6.98
C MET A 199 6.24 0.90 -5.51
N HIS A 200 4.95 0.82 -5.20
CA HIS A 200 4.42 0.98 -3.84
C HIS A 200 3.92 -0.34 -3.24
N ALA A 201 4.18 -1.48 -3.90
CA ALA A 201 3.63 -2.78 -3.50
C ALA A 201 4.15 -3.24 -2.13
N ASP A 202 5.46 -3.07 -1.91
CA ASP A 202 6.11 -3.26 -0.63
C ASP A 202 7.40 -2.41 -0.58
N HIS A 203 7.87 -2.06 0.60
CA HIS A 203 9.11 -1.30 0.73
C HIS A 203 9.96 -1.82 1.89
N GLU A 204 9.91 -3.13 2.18
CA GLU A 204 10.70 -3.79 3.23
C GLU A 204 10.27 -3.43 4.67
N GLN A 205 10.69 -4.25 5.64
CA GLN A 205 10.21 -4.22 7.03
C GLN A 205 11.23 -3.70 8.04
N THR A 206 12.48 -3.50 7.64
CA THR A 206 13.59 -3.26 8.55
C THR A 206 13.97 -1.78 8.49
N MET A 207 14.05 -1.20 9.69
CA MET A 207 14.41 0.19 10.00
C MET A 207 13.48 1.34 9.59
N LEU A 208 12.57 1.25 8.59
CA LEU A 208 11.90 2.50 8.11
C LEU A 208 10.39 2.46 7.78
N HIS A 209 9.70 1.33 7.59
CA HIS A 209 8.26 1.35 7.25
C HIS A 209 7.37 1.19 8.48
N ALA A 210 6.95 2.35 9.02
CA ALA A 210 6.08 2.44 10.19
C ALA A 210 4.77 1.64 10.00
N SER A 211 4.15 1.72 8.82
CA SER A 211 2.88 1.03 8.52
C SER A 211 3.01 -0.49 8.56
N THR A 212 4.00 -1.08 7.88
CA THR A 212 4.21 -2.54 7.88
C THR A 212 4.57 -3.06 9.26
N THR A 213 5.37 -2.30 10.02
CA THR A 213 5.65 -2.62 11.43
C THR A 213 4.38 -2.61 12.27
N SER A 214 3.51 -1.60 12.09
CA SER A 214 2.24 -1.52 12.82
C SER A 214 1.30 -2.68 12.51
N VAL A 215 1.22 -3.11 11.24
CA VAL A 215 0.46 -4.30 10.82
C VAL A 215 0.96 -5.54 11.57
N ARG A 216 2.29 -5.75 11.63
CA ARG A 216 2.88 -6.92 12.29
C ARG A 216 2.74 -6.90 13.80
N MET A 217 2.92 -5.73 14.41
CA MET A 217 2.71 -5.53 15.84
C MET A 217 1.27 -5.83 16.21
N THR A 218 0.30 -5.32 15.44
CA THR A 218 -1.13 -5.62 15.64
C THR A 218 -1.41 -7.11 15.44
N GLY A 219 -0.85 -7.72 14.38
CA GLY A 219 -1.02 -9.15 14.09
C GLY A 219 -0.43 -10.07 15.16
N SER A 220 0.65 -9.65 15.83
CA SER A 220 1.26 -10.43 16.92
C SER A 220 0.34 -10.62 18.13
N SER A 221 -0.69 -9.77 18.27
CA SER A 221 -1.73 -9.93 19.29
C SER A 221 -2.80 -10.97 18.95
N GLY A 222 -2.76 -11.54 17.74
CA GLY A 222 -3.80 -12.44 17.23
C GLY A 222 -5.01 -11.71 16.62
N ALA A 223 -4.88 -10.41 16.33
CA ALA A 223 -5.92 -9.64 15.66
C ALA A 223 -6.22 -10.15 14.25
N ASN A 224 -7.44 -9.93 13.78
CA ASN A 224 -7.85 -10.26 12.41
C ASN A 224 -6.96 -9.53 11.39
N LEU A 225 -6.64 -10.18 10.26
CA LEU A 225 -5.83 -9.63 9.18
C LEU A 225 -6.31 -8.25 8.73
N LEU A 226 -7.61 -8.08 8.48
CA LEU A 226 -8.16 -6.80 8.03
C LEU A 226 -8.09 -5.70 9.10
N ALA A 227 -8.17 -6.08 10.39
CA ALA A 227 -7.91 -5.15 11.48
C ALA A 227 -6.43 -4.75 11.54
N CYS A 228 -5.52 -5.67 11.23
CA CYS A 228 -4.10 -5.35 11.08
C CYS A 228 -3.87 -4.40 9.90
N VAL A 229 -4.55 -4.60 8.77
CA VAL A 229 -4.51 -3.69 7.62
C VAL A 229 -5.02 -2.29 8.02
N CYS A 230 -6.10 -2.17 8.81
CA CYS A 230 -6.55 -0.88 9.36
C CYS A 230 -5.46 -0.16 10.18
N SER A 231 -4.63 -0.90 10.91
CA SER A 231 -3.49 -0.33 11.63
C SER A 231 -2.41 0.21 10.69
N GLY A 232 -2.13 -0.52 9.60
CA GLY A 232 -1.21 -0.09 8.54
C GLY A 232 -1.68 1.18 7.83
N ILE A 233 -2.84 1.11 7.16
CA ILE A 233 -3.95 2.06 7.31
C ILE A 233 -3.64 3.43 7.94
N ALA A 234 -4.02 3.50 9.22
CA ALA A 234 -3.91 4.67 10.06
C ALA A 234 -2.47 5.16 10.20
N THR A 235 -1.49 4.27 10.20
CA THR A 235 -0.07 4.65 10.27
C THR A 235 0.39 5.33 8.96
N LEU A 236 -0.08 4.84 7.81
CA LEU A 236 0.19 5.43 6.50
C LEU A 236 -0.45 6.80 6.33
N TRP A 237 -1.60 7.04 6.97
CA TRP A 237 -2.25 8.35 6.97
C TRP A 237 -1.40 9.46 7.62
N GLY A 238 -0.42 9.10 8.45
CA GLY A 238 0.48 10.07 9.06
C GLY A 238 1.20 10.93 8.00
N PRO A 239 1.26 12.26 8.17
CA PRO A 239 1.86 13.16 7.18
C PRO A 239 3.35 12.90 6.95
N LEU A 240 4.04 12.37 7.96
CA LEU A 240 5.46 12.01 7.90
C LEU A 240 5.73 10.63 7.27
N HIS A 241 4.67 9.90 6.86
CA HIS A 241 4.79 8.57 6.27
C HIS A 241 4.19 8.52 4.86
N GLY A 242 2.87 8.36 4.73
CA GLY A 242 2.20 8.26 3.42
C GLY A 242 1.72 9.59 2.84
N GLY A 243 1.70 10.66 3.65
CA GLY A 243 1.27 12.00 3.21
C GLY A 243 2.27 12.76 2.35
N VAL A 244 3.47 12.20 2.09
CA VAL A 244 4.56 12.88 1.37
C VAL A 244 4.14 13.23 -0.06
N ASN A 245 3.44 12.34 -0.76
CA ASN A 245 2.96 12.61 -2.12
C ASN A 245 2.00 13.79 -2.18
N GLU A 246 1.08 13.88 -1.21
CA GLU A 246 0.16 15.02 -1.10
C GLU A 246 0.91 16.30 -0.76
N ALA A 247 1.90 16.23 0.14
CA ALA A 247 2.73 17.38 0.50
C ALA A 247 3.53 17.91 -0.70
N VAL A 248 4.08 17.03 -1.55
CA VAL A 248 4.77 17.42 -2.78
C VAL A 248 3.81 18.10 -3.76
N ILE A 249 2.60 17.58 -3.95
CA ILE A 249 1.61 18.23 -4.83
C ILE A 249 1.21 19.60 -4.28
N ARG A 250 0.93 19.72 -2.97
CA ARG A 250 0.63 21.01 -2.33
C ARG A 250 1.79 22.00 -2.47
N MET A 251 3.02 21.53 -2.34
CA MET A 251 4.22 22.33 -2.56
C MET A 251 4.30 22.84 -4.00
N LEU A 252 4.03 21.97 -4.99
CA LEU A 252 4.00 22.35 -6.41
C LEU A 252 2.85 23.31 -6.74
N GLU A 253 1.69 23.18 -6.08
CA GLU A 253 0.56 24.10 -6.22
C GLU A 253 0.84 25.47 -5.59
N GLU A 254 1.47 25.51 -4.42
CA GLU A 254 1.92 26.75 -3.75
C GLU A 254 2.95 27.50 -4.60
N PHE A 255 3.84 26.73 -5.22
CA PHE A 255 4.87 27.20 -6.12
C PHE A 255 4.31 27.83 -7.42
N GLY A 256 3.29 27.21 -8.01
CA GLY A 256 2.57 27.72 -9.17
C GLY A 256 3.36 27.70 -10.48
N ASP A 257 4.06 28.80 -10.80
CA ASP A 257 4.73 29.00 -12.09
C ASP A 257 6.21 28.56 -12.04
N PRO A 258 6.71 27.76 -13.00
CA PRO A 258 8.13 27.38 -13.15
C PRO A 258 9.17 28.50 -12.96
N LYS A 259 8.81 29.76 -13.21
CA LYS A 259 9.71 30.91 -13.01
C LYS A 259 10.10 31.13 -11.55
N ASN A 260 9.28 30.67 -10.60
CA ASN A 260 9.51 30.89 -9.18
C ASN A 260 10.56 29.92 -8.59
N VAL A 261 11.07 28.92 -9.35
CA VAL A 261 11.84 27.77 -8.81
C VAL A 261 13.04 28.28 -8.05
N HIS A 262 13.73 29.27 -8.61
CA HIS A 262 14.93 29.83 -8.02
C HIS A 262 14.64 30.49 -6.67
N SER A 263 13.54 31.27 -6.57
CA SER A 263 13.17 31.92 -5.31
C SER A 263 12.74 30.92 -4.24
N PHE A 264 12.11 29.81 -4.63
CA PHE A 264 11.71 28.76 -3.70
C PHE A 264 12.93 27.98 -3.19
N LEU A 265 13.88 27.62 -4.07
CA LEU A 265 15.13 26.98 -3.67
C LEU A 265 15.96 27.86 -2.73
N GLU A 266 15.97 29.17 -2.95
CA GLU A 266 16.59 30.12 -2.01
C GLU A 266 15.91 30.10 -0.64
N GLN A 267 14.57 30.05 -0.59
CA GLN A 267 13.83 29.96 0.67
C GLN A 267 14.06 28.64 1.41
N VAL A 268 14.21 27.51 0.69
CA VAL A 268 14.50 26.20 1.31
C VAL A 268 15.93 26.15 1.84
N ASN A 269 16.89 26.73 1.10
CA ASN A 269 18.29 26.80 1.53
C ASN A 269 18.52 27.78 2.69
N ASP A 270 17.70 28.83 2.79
CA ASP A 270 17.69 29.72 3.93
C ASP A 270 16.93 29.01 5.08
N ASN A 271 17.69 28.35 5.97
CA ASN A 271 17.28 27.53 7.13
C ASN A 271 16.24 28.15 8.11
N LYS A 272 15.65 29.30 7.77
CA LYS A 272 14.58 30.02 8.46
C LYS A 272 13.19 29.75 7.90
N SER A 273 13.04 29.17 6.71
CA SER A 273 11.71 28.81 6.19
C SER A 273 11.21 27.52 6.86
N LYS A 274 9.90 27.42 7.05
CA LYS A 274 9.24 26.19 7.57
C LYS A 274 9.19 25.06 6.53
N VAL A 275 9.70 25.30 5.32
CA VAL A 275 9.68 24.36 4.21
C VAL A 275 10.97 23.54 4.29
N ARG A 276 10.83 22.27 4.66
CA ARG A 276 11.91 21.29 4.60
C ARG A 276 11.58 20.31 3.48
N LEU A 277 12.53 20.10 2.57
CA LEU A 277 12.53 18.99 1.62
C LEU A 277 12.95 17.69 2.33
#